data_AF-A0A6A5X211-F1
#
_entry.id   AF-A0A6A5X211-F1
#
_cell.length_a   1.000
_cell.length_b   1.000
_cell.length_c   1.000
_cell.angle_alpha   90.00
_cell.angle_beta   90.00
_cell.angle_gamma   90.00
#
_symmetry.space_group_name_H-M   'P 1'
#
loop_
_entity.id
_entity.type
_entity.pdbx_description
1 polymer ?
#
loop_
_entity_poly.entity_id
_entity_poly.type
_entity_poly.pdbx_seq_one_letter_code
_entity_poly.pdbx_strand_id
1 'polypeptide(L)'
;LLSIPSFATSKALTLSAIPENCTAICAPTVQLTNTCDVGNLEDMSISDEERIESNCICKNTSFNVAGITGLCTSCMGQSFGTDTCVEVDRIMSVCSFTTTSYAPSATSLLAQVTVQATKPTVSVMSSTT
;
A
#
# COMPACT_ATOMS: atom_id res chain seq x y z
N LEU A 1 -0.96 -24.62 22.88
CA LEU A 1 0.02 -24.37 21.82
C LEU A 1 -0.74 -24.31 20.50
N LEU A 2 -1.28 -23.15 20.15
CA LEU A 2 -1.95 -22.93 18.87
C LEU A 2 -0.92 -22.31 17.93
N SER A 3 -0.44 -23.12 16.99
CA SER A 3 0.47 -22.68 15.93
C SER A 3 -0.32 -21.85 14.93
N ILE A 4 -0.04 -20.54 14.88
CA ILE A 4 -0.52 -19.66 13.81
C ILE A 4 0.51 -19.76 12.68
N PRO A 5 0.15 -20.24 11.49
CA PRO A 5 1.04 -20.10 10.34
C PRO A 5 1.02 -18.63 9.90
N SER A 6 2.02 -17.87 10.34
CA SER A 6 2.35 -16.58 9.74
C SER A 6 2.94 -16.81 8.36
N PHE A 7 2.08 -16.92 7.36
CA PHE A 7 2.44 -16.59 5.99
C PHE A 7 1.83 -15.23 5.71
N ALA A 8 2.60 -14.17 6.01
CA ALA A 8 2.35 -12.85 5.48
C ALA A 8 2.60 -12.93 3.98
N THR A 9 1.59 -13.33 3.22
CA THR A 9 1.58 -13.04 1.78
C THR A 9 1.44 -11.53 1.70
N SER A 10 2.40 -10.82 1.10
CA SER A 10 2.25 -9.43 0.68
C SER A 10 1.06 -9.39 -0.28
N LYS A 11 -0.15 -9.29 0.26
CA LYS A 11 -1.35 -9.22 -0.57
C LYS A 11 -1.69 -7.75 -0.63
N ALA A 12 -1.51 -7.18 -1.82
CA ALA A 12 -1.82 -5.80 -2.12
C ALA A 12 -3.10 -5.35 -1.42
N LEU A 13 -3.05 -4.15 -0.83
CA LEU A 13 -4.15 -3.55 -0.07
C LEU A 13 -5.45 -3.63 -0.89
N THR A 14 -6.46 -4.36 -0.41
CA THR A 14 -7.76 -4.49 -1.09
C THR A 14 -8.81 -3.58 -0.43
N LEU A 15 -9.74 -3.05 -1.23
CA LEU A 15 -10.83 -2.21 -0.73
C LEU A 15 -11.72 -2.92 0.31
N SER A 16 -11.80 -4.25 0.27
CA SER A 16 -12.59 -5.05 1.21
C SER A 16 -12.04 -5.05 2.64
N ALA A 17 -10.79 -4.65 2.84
CA ALA A 17 -10.16 -4.51 4.15
C ALA A 17 -10.34 -3.11 4.77
N ILE A 18 -10.97 -2.17 4.04
CA ILE A 18 -11.12 -0.77 4.45
C ILE A 18 -12.56 -0.52 4.92
N PRO A 19 -12.78 0.18 6.05
CA PRO A 19 -14.12 0.58 6.46
C PRO A 19 -14.78 1.49 5.41
N GLU A 20 -16.10 1.41 5.24
CA GLU A 20 -16.82 2.24 4.28
C GLU A 20 -16.52 3.74 4.41
N ASN A 21 -16.36 4.24 5.64
CA ASN A 21 -16.06 5.64 5.92
C ASN A 21 -14.62 6.07 5.52
N CYS A 22 -13.72 5.11 5.27
CA CYS A 22 -12.34 5.37 4.86
C CYS A 22 -12.07 5.06 3.38
N THR A 23 -13.00 4.41 2.68
CA THR A 23 -12.84 4.00 1.27
C THR A 23 -12.39 5.15 0.38
N ALA A 24 -13.00 6.33 0.51
CA ALA A 24 -12.66 7.48 -0.31
C ALA A 24 -11.21 7.93 -0.11
N ILE A 25 -10.76 8.06 1.14
CA ILE A 25 -9.40 8.55 1.44
C ILE A 25 -8.32 7.50 1.15
N CYS A 26 -8.66 6.21 1.26
CA CYS A 26 -7.74 5.12 0.98
C CYS A 26 -7.65 4.73 -0.51
N ALA A 27 -8.64 5.09 -1.33
CA ALA A 27 -8.73 4.66 -2.73
C ALA A 27 -7.47 4.96 -3.56
N PRO A 28 -6.81 6.14 -3.47
CA PRO A 28 -5.59 6.39 -4.23
C PRO A 28 -4.40 5.51 -3.81
N THR A 29 -4.25 5.27 -2.50
CA THR A 29 -3.21 4.37 -1.96
C THR A 29 -3.46 2.93 -2.41
N VAL A 30 -4.71 2.47 -2.37
CA VAL A 30 -5.12 1.16 -2.88
C VAL A 30 -4.83 1.03 -4.37
N GLN A 31 -5.21 2.03 -5.18
CA GLN A 31 -4.94 1.99 -6.62
C GLN A 31 -3.44 1.94 -6.92
N LEU A 32 -2.64 2.74 -6.20
CA LEU A 32 -1.18 2.77 -6.37
C LEU A 32 -0.54 1.43 -6.00
N THR A 33 -0.87 0.87 -4.83
CA THR A 33 -0.34 -0.43 -4.37
C THR A 33 -0.70 -1.56 -5.33
N ASN A 34 -1.95 -1.64 -5.79
CA ASN A 34 -2.35 -2.63 -6.80
C ASN A 34 -1.68 -2.42 -8.16
N THR A 35 -1.35 -1.17 -8.53
CA THR A 35 -0.61 -0.91 -9.76
C THR A 35 0.85 -1.33 -9.64
N CYS A 36 1.45 -1.15 -8.45
CA CYS A 36 2.84 -1.49 -8.18
C CYS A 36 3.07 -2.98 -7.91
N ASP A 37 2.03 -3.74 -7.54
CA ASP A 37 2.05 -5.18 -7.30
C ASP A 37 2.64 -5.94 -8.50
N VAL A 38 3.80 -6.57 -8.29
CA VAL A 38 4.48 -7.36 -9.33
C VAL A 38 3.95 -8.78 -9.41
N GLY A 39 3.22 -9.24 -8.41
CA GLY A 39 2.71 -10.60 -8.26
C GLY A 39 3.78 -11.58 -7.80
N ASN A 40 3.35 -12.79 -7.45
CA ASN A 40 4.25 -13.88 -7.09
C ASN A 40 4.83 -14.52 -8.36
N LEU A 41 5.97 -14.02 -8.80
CA LEU A 41 6.67 -14.56 -9.95
C LEU A 41 7.54 -15.72 -9.51
N GLU A 42 7.38 -16.85 -10.20
CA GLU A 42 8.26 -18.01 -10.04
C GLU A 42 9.70 -17.55 -10.33
N ASP A 43 10.63 -17.83 -9.39
CA ASP A 43 12.04 -17.41 -9.37
C ASP A 43 12.37 -16.04 -8.74
N MET A 44 11.37 -15.26 -8.30
CA MET A 44 11.62 -14.04 -7.53
C MET A 44 11.62 -14.31 -6.03
N SER A 45 12.67 -13.83 -5.34
CA SER A 45 12.69 -13.85 -3.88
C SER A 45 11.71 -12.83 -3.31
N ILE A 46 11.05 -13.15 -2.19
CA ILE A 46 10.10 -12.26 -1.50
C ILE A 46 10.74 -10.90 -1.17
N SER A 47 12.03 -10.88 -0.81
CA SER A 47 12.73 -9.63 -0.52
C SER A 47 12.92 -8.73 -1.76
N ASP A 48 13.04 -9.31 -2.96
CA ASP A 48 13.12 -8.54 -4.19
C ASP A 48 11.74 -8.04 -4.63
N GLU A 49 10.70 -8.87 -4.47
CA GLU A 49 9.30 -8.47 -4.68
C GLU A 49 8.99 -7.19 -3.87
N GLU A 50 9.26 -7.24 -2.56
CA GLU A 50 8.95 -6.14 -1.63
C GLU A 50 9.75 -4.89 -1.97
N ARG A 51 11.03 -5.05 -2.36
CA ARG A 51 11.89 -3.94 -2.74
C ARG A 51 11.38 -3.25 -4.01
N ILE A 52 10.91 -4.01 -4.99
CA ILE A 52 10.43 -3.47 -6.27
C ILE A 52 9.09 -2.75 -6.09
N GLU A 53 8.15 -3.37 -5.38
CA GLU A 53 6.83 -2.79 -5.08
C GLU A 53 6.97 -1.51 -4.26
N SER A 54 7.75 -1.56 -3.19
CA SER A 54 8.00 -0.39 -2.34
C SER A 54 8.69 0.72 -3.12
N ASN A 55 9.63 0.41 -4.03
CA ASN A 55 10.26 1.43 -4.86
C ASN A 55 9.24 2.18 -5.73
N CYS A 56 8.31 1.44 -6.34
CA CYS A 56 7.24 1.98 -7.16
C CYS A 56 6.30 2.88 -6.35
N ILE A 57 5.93 2.47 -5.13
CA ILE A 57 5.04 3.23 -4.25
C ILE A 57 5.75 4.48 -3.71
N CYS A 58 6.90 4.30 -3.06
CA CYS A 58 7.58 5.38 -2.32
C CYS A 58 8.10 6.50 -3.23
N LYS A 59 8.37 6.21 -4.52
CA LYS A 59 8.83 7.20 -5.50
C LYS A 59 7.73 7.76 -6.38
N ASN A 60 6.48 7.31 -6.22
CA ASN A 60 5.40 7.85 -7.02
C ASN A 60 5.13 9.31 -6.63
N THR A 61 5.13 10.22 -7.61
CA THR A 61 4.90 11.65 -7.40
C THR A 61 3.64 12.16 -8.10
N SER A 62 2.78 11.26 -8.60
CA SER A 62 1.54 11.65 -9.30
C SER A 62 0.50 12.28 -8.37
N PHE A 63 0.65 12.06 -7.06
CA PHE A 63 -0.09 12.72 -5.99
C PHE A 63 0.76 12.75 -4.71
N ASN A 64 0.24 13.36 -3.64
CA ASN A 64 0.88 13.33 -2.32
C ASN A 64 0.69 11.95 -1.65
N VAL A 65 1.52 10.98 -2.05
CA VAL A 65 1.46 9.59 -1.54
C VAL A 65 1.57 9.55 -0.03
N ALA A 66 2.54 10.26 0.55
CA ALA A 66 2.77 10.29 2.00
C ALA A 66 1.55 10.83 2.75
N GLY A 67 1.02 11.98 2.32
CA GLY A 67 -0.12 12.62 2.98
C GLY A 67 -1.40 11.80 2.88
N ILE A 68 -1.72 11.27 1.70
CA ILE A 68 -2.94 10.46 1.50
C ILE A 68 -2.83 9.12 2.24
N THR A 69 -1.66 8.47 2.23
CA THR A 69 -1.44 7.22 2.97
C THR A 69 -1.52 7.43 4.48
N GLY A 70 -0.94 8.52 5.00
CA GLY A 70 -1.06 8.87 6.42
C GLY A 70 -2.51 9.16 6.84
N LEU A 71 -3.29 9.85 6.00
CA LEU A 71 -4.72 10.09 6.25
C LEU A 71 -5.53 8.79 6.19
N CYS A 72 -5.25 7.89 5.24
CA CYS A 72 -5.88 6.58 5.17
C CYS A 72 -5.59 5.76 6.44
N THR A 73 -4.32 5.69 6.86
CA THR A 73 -3.88 4.99 8.08
C THR A 73 -4.62 5.53 9.31
N SER A 74 -4.70 6.86 9.46
CA SER A 74 -5.39 7.47 10.59
C SER A 74 -6.90 7.24 10.56
N CYS A 75 -7.54 7.22 9.39
CA CYS A 75 -8.95 6.90 9.27
C CYS A 75 -9.23 5.46 9.71
N MET A 76 -8.44 4.51 9.21
CA MET A 76 -8.59 3.10 9.56
C MET A 76 -8.38 2.86 11.06
N GLY A 77 -7.37 3.51 11.66
CA GLY A 77 -7.14 3.45 13.11
C GLY A 77 -8.29 4.02 13.96
N GLN A 78 -9.04 5.00 13.44
CA GLN A 78 -10.23 5.53 14.08
C GLN A 78 -11.43 4.57 13.99
N SER A 79 -11.54 3.80 12.91
CA SER A 79 -12.70 2.92 12.65
C SER A 79 -12.56 1.51 13.24
N PHE A 80 -11.35 0.97 13.37
CA PHE A 80 -11.12 -0.44 13.76
C PHE A 80 -10.28 -0.62 15.03
N GLY A 81 -9.65 0.42 15.58
CA GLY A 81 -8.58 0.27 16.57
C GLY A 81 -7.23 -0.08 15.93
N THR A 82 -6.24 -0.52 16.71
CA THR A 82 -4.83 -0.61 16.29
C THR A 82 -4.45 -1.83 15.43
N ASP A 83 -5.30 -2.86 15.31
CA ASP A 83 -4.89 -4.18 14.81
C ASP A 83 -5.13 -4.45 13.30
N THR A 84 -5.82 -3.57 12.57
CA THR A 84 -6.24 -3.84 11.17
C THR A 84 -5.48 -3.03 10.11
N CYS A 85 -4.51 -2.21 10.51
CA CYS A 85 -3.81 -1.28 9.62
C CYS A 85 -2.50 -1.83 9.02
N VAL A 86 -2.20 -3.11 9.24
CA VAL A 86 -0.88 -3.75 9.01
C VAL A 86 -0.24 -3.40 7.66
N GLU A 87 -1.00 -3.44 6.56
CA GLU A 87 -0.45 -3.18 5.23
C GLU A 87 -0.17 -1.69 4.97
N VAL A 88 -1.05 -0.80 5.46
CA VAL A 88 -0.83 0.65 5.32
C VAL A 88 0.28 1.11 6.26
N ASP A 89 0.34 0.56 7.48
CA ASP A 89 1.44 0.79 8.43
C ASP A 89 2.79 0.31 7.89
N ARG A 90 2.81 -0.83 7.17
CA ARG A 90 4.01 -1.31 6.49
C ARG A 90 4.48 -0.30 5.44
N ILE A 91 3.59 0.22 4.60
CA ILE A 91 3.95 1.24 3.60
C ILE A 91 4.48 2.51 4.27
N MET A 92 3.82 2.97 5.33
CA MET A 92 4.29 4.12 6.11
C MET A 92 5.71 3.90 6.64
N SER A 93 6.00 2.71 7.16
CA SER A 93 7.31 2.32 7.67
C SER A 93 8.37 2.24 6.57
N VAL A 94 8.14 1.43 5.53
CA VAL A 94 9.12 1.18 4.45
C VAL A 94 9.42 2.46 3.67
N CYS A 95 8.42 3.30 3.43
CA CYS A 95 8.61 4.57 2.74
C CYS A 95 9.06 5.72 3.67
N SER A 96 9.17 5.48 4.98
CA SER A 96 9.47 6.52 5.99
C SER A 96 8.52 7.72 5.92
N PHE A 97 7.24 7.46 5.65
CA PHE A 97 6.21 8.49 5.65
C PHE A 97 5.82 8.87 7.07
N THR A 98 5.37 10.11 7.23
CA THR A 98 4.95 10.65 8.52
C THR A 98 3.45 10.51 8.71
N THR A 99 3.04 10.11 9.91
CA THR A 99 1.63 10.01 10.27
C THR A 99 0.98 11.39 10.29
N THR A 100 -0.28 11.45 9.86
CA THR A 100 -1.12 12.64 9.97
C THR A 100 -2.50 12.24 10.48
N SER A 101 -3.21 13.17 11.14
CA SER A 101 -4.53 12.88 11.69
C SER A 101 -5.61 13.08 10.63
N TYR A 102 -6.45 12.07 10.45
CA TYR A 102 -7.59 12.13 9.55
C TYR A 102 -8.71 13.00 10.13
N ALA A 103 -9.23 13.88 9.29
CA ALA A 103 -10.49 14.59 9.48
C ALA A 103 -11.32 14.47 8.19
N PRO A 104 -12.67 14.38 8.27
CA PRO A 104 -13.52 14.23 7.08
C PRO A 104 -13.32 15.30 6.01
N SER A 105 -12.96 16.53 6.41
CA SER A 105 -12.64 17.65 5.51
C SER A 105 -11.44 17.38 4.60
N ALA A 106 -10.54 16.45 4.96
CA ALA A 106 -9.39 16.06 4.17
C ALA A 106 -9.75 15.34 2.86
N THR A 107 -11.00 14.88 2.70
CA THR A 107 -11.50 14.31 1.44
C THR A 107 -11.49 15.33 0.30
N SER A 108 -11.50 16.64 0.60
CA SER A 108 -11.30 17.71 -0.40
C SER A 108 -9.96 17.63 -1.13
N LEU A 109 -8.94 17.03 -0.52
CA LEU A 109 -7.64 16.79 -1.14
C LEU A 109 -7.74 15.81 -2.33
N LEU A 110 -8.76 14.95 -2.35
CA LEU A 110 -8.95 13.94 -3.40
C LEU A 110 -9.38 14.54 -4.73
N ALA A 111 -9.96 15.76 -4.74
CA ALA A 111 -10.48 16.39 -5.96
C ALA A 111 -9.41 16.61 -7.04
N GLN A 112 -8.12 16.57 -6.67
CA GLN A 112 -6.98 16.75 -7.58
C GLN A 112 -6.10 15.50 -7.68
N VAL A 113 -6.48 14.39 -7.04
CA VAL A 113 -5.67 13.18 -7.04
C VAL A 113 -5.93 12.39 -8.31
N THR A 114 -4.88 12.24 -9.12
CA THR A 114 -4.85 11.28 -10.22
C THR A 114 -3.67 10.35 -9.99
N VAL A 115 -3.94 9.05 -9.84
CA VAL A 115 -2.86 8.07 -9.72
C VAL A 115 -2.31 7.78 -11.11
N GLN A 116 -1.03 8.06 -11.30
CA GLN A 116 -0.27 7.71 -12.48
C GLN A 116 0.91 6.86 -12.05
N ALA A 117 0.82 5.57 -12.31
CA ALA A 117 1.86 4.60 -12.05
C ALA A 117 1.87 3.57 -13.19
N THR A 118 3.01 2.93 -13.39
CA THR A 118 3.12 1.80 -14.31
C THR A 118 3.61 0.61 -13.52
N LYS A 119 2.96 -0.54 -13.71
CA LYS A 119 3.39 -1.79 -13.08
C LYS A 119 4.88 -2.03 -13.39
N PRO A 120 5.73 -2.26 -12.37
CA PRO A 120 7.13 -2.53 -12.60
C PRO A 120 7.30 -3.73 -13.53
N THR A 121 8.15 -3.56 -14.54
CA THR A 121 8.57 -4.67 -15.40
C THR A 121 9.73 -5.35 -14.71
N VAL A 122 9.56 -6.63 -14.44
CA VAL A 122 10.54 -7.45 -13.76
C VAL A 122 11.10 -8.44 -14.76
N SER A 123 12.33 -8.19 -15.18
CA SER A 123 13.05 -9.08 -16.07
C SER A 123 13.52 -10.27 -15.24
N VAL A 124 12.71 -11.33 -15.16
CA VAL A 124 13.22 -12.64 -14.76
C VAL A 124 14.20 -13.06 -15.86
N MET A 125 15.49 -12.89 -15.59
CA MET A 125 16.51 -13.44 -16.47
C MET A 125 16.42 -14.95 -16.30
N SER A 126 15.61 -15.61 -17.13
CA SER A 126 15.58 -17.07 -17.25
C SER A 126 17.00 -17.53 -17.51
N SER A 127 17.71 -17.87 -16.44
CA SER A 127 19.04 -18.44 -16.50
C SER A 127 18.86 -19.93 -16.72
N THR A 128 18.40 -20.28 -17.92
CA THR A 128 18.51 -21.66 -18.43
C THR A 128 19.99 -21.89 -18.67
N THR A 129 20.68 -22.48 -17.68
CA THR A 129 21.98 -23.13 -17.89
C THR A 129 21.74 -24.56 -18.33
#